data_AF-A0A0F9IZU4-F1
#
_entry.id   AF-A0A0F9IZU4-F1
#
_cell.length_a   1.000
_cell.length_b   1.000
_cell.length_c   1.000
_cell.angle_alpha   90.00
_cell.angle_beta   90.00
_cell.angle_gamma   90.00
#
_symmetry.space_group_name_H-M   'P 1'
#
loop_
_entity.id
_entity.type
_entity.pdbx_description
1 polymer ?
#
loop_
_entity_poly.entity_id
_entity_poly.type
_entity_poly.pdbx_seq_one_letter_code
_entity_poly.pdbx_strand_id
1 'polypeptide(L)'
;MKKNTRYFLFIIYLFGSVGLFLLIQLIFYLNWLSILFDWTFLITFILYLLTIEEFLQWVRNGRRSEMSDLVAIAFFFFLIFFFSKDFLTSLMGAFSIYLWIGIFELKDYPVLNKILIISLVTYNIIFIAGLFSFYLKDPIFINTSFAFSFWIILIMGFLLFGRKYIVVWRFMSPEYLTLFLYIIAWLAVVFINQYTPLKFLVDKRIGSSGFTFLDFFMNIYFVLFVVNWIVYFLSGLILDKLLGIKKVKDEEVLKLVNEIKNDIGINSKVKIGFGKYPILNAMAYGSVFDKRIAIIAEDINKIPKDELKGIVAHELAHTKGKHTLVLTAITSVDLIV
;
A
#
# COMPACT_ATOMS: atom_id res chain seq x y z
N MET A 1 -2.94 32.59 -2.86
CA MET A 1 -3.01 33.29 -4.17
C MET A 1 -3.99 34.46 -4.11
N LYS A 2 -3.70 35.58 -4.77
CA LYS A 2 -4.64 36.73 -4.86
C LYS A 2 -5.90 36.32 -5.64
N LYS A 3 -7.06 36.92 -5.30
CA LYS A 3 -8.37 36.64 -5.92
C LYS A 3 -8.32 36.79 -7.45
N ASN A 4 -7.75 37.88 -7.95
CA ASN A 4 -7.65 38.15 -9.40
C ASN A 4 -6.84 37.09 -10.15
N THR A 5 -5.77 36.57 -9.55
CA THR A 5 -4.97 35.49 -10.15
C THR A 5 -5.75 34.19 -10.28
N ARG A 6 -6.65 33.88 -9.33
CA ARG A 6 -7.50 32.67 -9.39
C ARG A 6 -8.53 32.76 -10.52
N TYR A 7 -9.18 33.92 -10.67
CA TYR A 7 -10.11 34.15 -11.80
C TYR A 7 -9.41 34.07 -13.16
N PHE A 8 -8.20 34.62 -13.26
CA PHE A 8 -7.40 34.52 -14.47
C PHE A 8 -7.08 33.06 -14.84
N LEU A 9 -6.66 32.25 -13.86
CA LEU A 9 -6.44 30.81 -14.08
C LEU A 9 -7.71 30.07 -14.47
N PHE A 10 -8.86 30.43 -13.92
CA PHE A 10 -10.15 29.84 -14.30
C PHE A 10 -10.52 30.14 -15.75
N ILE A 11 -10.33 31.39 -16.18
CA ILE A 11 -10.56 31.79 -17.56
C ILE A 11 -9.63 31.01 -18.49
N ILE A 12 -8.33 30.92 -18.16
CA ILE A 12 -7.38 30.11 -18.93
C ILE A 12 -7.82 28.64 -18.99
N TYR A 13 -8.30 28.07 -17.89
CA TYR A 13 -8.76 26.69 -17.86
C TYR A 13 -9.97 26.46 -18.78
N LEU A 14 -10.97 27.35 -18.76
CA LEU A 14 -12.15 27.25 -19.64
C LEU A 14 -11.76 27.34 -21.12
N PHE A 15 -11.03 28.39 -21.51
CA PHE A 15 -10.64 28.57 -22.91
C PHE A 15 -9.62 27.52 -23.37
N GLY A 16 -8.70 27.14 -22.49
CA GLY A 16 -7.68 26.12 -22.76
C GLY A 16 -8.29 24.73 -22.96
N SER A 17 -9.27 24.34 -22.14
CA SER A 17 -9.94 23.04 -22.27
C SER A 17 -10.76 22.93 -23.56
N VAL A 18 -11.51 23.98 -23.92
CA VAL A 18 -12.25 24.03 -25.20
C VAL A 18 -11.27 24.01 -26.38
N GLY A 19 -10.21 24.82 -26.33
CA GLY A 19 -9.20 24.87 -27.39
C GLY A 19 -8.48 23.52 -27.59
N LEU A 20 -8.14 22.84 -26.50
CA LEU A 20 -7.49 21.53 -26.53
C LEU A 20 -8.44 20.46 -27.11
N PHE A 21 -9.72 20.47 -26.72
CA PHE A 21 -10.72 19.57 -27.30
C PHE A 21 -10.87 19.75 -28.82
N LEU A 22 -10.95 21.00 -29.30
CA LEU A 22 -11.01 21.31 -30.73
C LEU A 22 -9.74 20.86 -31.46
N LEU A 23 -8.58 21.01 -30.84
CA LEU A 23 -7.30 20.58 -31.41
C LEU A 23 -7.24 19.05 -31.54
N ILE A 24 -7.66 18.32 -30.51
CA ILE A 24 -7.76 16.85 -30.56
C ILE A 24 -8.72 16.41 -31.65
N GLN A 25 -9.87 17.08 -31.77
CA GLN A 25 -10.85 16.78 -32.81
C GLN A 25 -10.24 16.90 -34.21
N LEU A 26 -9.42 17.93 -34.45
CA LEU A 26 -8.71 18.13 -35.71
C LEU A 26 -7.67 17.02 -35.98
N ILE A 27 -6.97 16.55 -34.94
CA ILE A 27 -5.94 15.50 -35.08
C ILE A 27 -6.57 14.14 -35.41
N PHE A 28 -7.66 13.78 -34.73
CA PHE A 28 -8.25 12.44 -34.82
C PHE A 28 -9.41 12.31 -35.81
N TYR A 29 -9.77 13.38 -36.52
CA TYR A 29 -10.86 13.41 -37.51
C TYR A 29 -12.17 12.78 -36.99
N LEU A 30 -12.55 13.09 -35.75
CA LEU A 30 -13.70 12.49 -35.11
C LEU A 30 -15.02 13.03 -35.71
N ASN A 31 -15.94 12.13 -36.04
CA ASN A 31 -17.27 12.49 -36.51
C ASN A 31 -18.16 12.95 -35.34
N TRP A 32 -18.73 14.15 -35.44
CA TRP A 32 -19.59 14.74 -34.39
C TRP A 32 -20.76 13.84 -33.99
N LEU A 33 -21.39 13.20 -34.98
CA LEU A 33 -22.54 12.34 -34.72
C LEU A 33 -22.15 11.12 -33.90
N SER A 34 -21.02 10.49 -34.18
CA SER A 34 -20.57 9.32 -33.40
C SER A 34 -20.14 9.68 -31.98
N ILE A 35 -19.57 10.87 -31.78
CA ILE A 35 -19.14 11.33 -30.44
C ILE A 35 -20.36 11.52 -29.52
N LEU A 36 -21.45 12.12 -30.02
CA LEU A 36 -22.64 12.39 -29.20
C LEU A 36 -23.36 11.13 -28.71
N PHE A 37 -23.22 10.01 -29.41
CA PHE A 37 -23.77 8.72 -29.00
C PHE A 37 -22.78 7.86 -28.19
N ASP A 38 -21.52 8.29 -28.04
CA ASP A 38 -20.55 7.59 -27.23
C ASP A 38 -20.80 7.86 -25.74
N TRP A 39 -21.18 6.82 -25.01
CA TRP A 39 -21.46 6.91 -23.58
C TRP A 39 -20.24 7.41 -22.76
N THR A 40 -19.02 7.08 -23.20
CA THR A 40 -17.80 7.54 -22.51
C THR A 40 -17.59 9.04 -22.68
N PHE A 41 -17.97 9.60 -23.83
CA PHE A 41 -17.95 11.04 -24.05
C PHE A 41 -18.99 11.75 -23.19
N LEU A 42 -20.22 11.23 -23.11
CA LEU A 42 -21.28 11.80 -22.28
C LEU A 42 -20.88 11.87 -20.80
N ILE A 43 -20.28 10.81 -20.28
CA ILE A 43 -19.76 10.81 -18.90
C ILE A 43 -18.62 11.82 -18.73
N THR A 44 -17.68 11.86 -19.67
CA THR A 44 -16.56 12.84 -19.65
C THR A 44 -17.09 14.27 -19.65
N PHE A 45 -18.13 14.55 -20.43
CA PHE A 45 -18.77 15.86 -20.50
C PHE A 45 -19.44 16.26 -19.17
N ILE A 46 -20.17 15.34 -18.54
CA ILE A 46 -20.76 15.58 -17.21
C ILE A 46 -19.66 15.86 -16.18
N LEU A 47 -18.60 15.06 -16.17
CA LEU A 47 -17.47 15.25 -15.25
C LEU A 47 -16.72 16.56 -15.52
N TYR A 48 -16.63 16.99 -16.78
CA TYR A 48 -16.08 18.30 -17.13
C TYR A 48 -16.90 19.44 -16.52
N LEU A 49 -18.24 19.37 -16.57
CA LEU A 49 -19.09 20.37 -15.90
C LEU A 49 -18.86 20.40 -14.38
N LEU A 50 -18.70 19.23 -13.74
CA LEU A 50 -18.36 19.14 -12.32
C LEU A 50 -16.98 19.74 -12.02
N THR A 51 -15.97 19.53 -12.89
CA THR A 51 -14.66 20.18 -12.71
C THR A 51 -14.74 21.70 -12.81
N ILE A 52 -15.63 22.25 -13.65
CA ILE A 52 -15.86 23.70 -13.73
C ILE A 52 -16.47 24.22 -12.42
N GLU A 53 -17.45 23.52 -11.86
CA GLU A 53 -18.07 23.87 -10.58
C GLU A 53 -17.05 23.88 -9.43
N GLU A 54 -16.26 22.82 -9.33
CA GLU A 54 -15.20 22.70 -8.32
C GLU A 54 -14.13 23.81 -8.46
N PHE A 55 -13.74 24.14 -9.70
CA PHE A 55 -12.82 25.24 -9.95
C PHE A 55 -13.43 26.59 -9.56
N LEU A 56 -14.72 26.81 -9.85
CA LEU A 56 -15.46 28.02 -9.43
C LEU A 56 -15.51 28.14 -7.89
N GLN A 57 -15.74 27.04 -7.19
CA GLN A 57 -15.73 27.00 -5.72
C GLN A 57 -14.35 27.36 -5.18
N TRP A 58 -13.27 26.83 -5.77
CA TRP A 58 -11.90 27.19 -5.42
C TRP A 58 -11.58 28.67 -5.67
N VAL A 59 -12.06 29.23 -6.78
CA VAL A 59 -11.90 30.66 -7.11
C VAL A 59 -12.63 31.55 -6.10
N ARG A 60 -13.83 31.16 -5.65
CA ARG A 60 -14.62 31.92 -4.68
C ARG A 60 -14.04 31.80 -3.27
N ASN A 61 -13.84 30.59 -2.79
CA ASN A 61 -13.57 30.29 -1.37
C ASN A 61 -12.06 30.20 -1.05
N GLY A 62 -11.22 29.92 -2.05
CA GLY A 62 -9.77 29.82 -1.87
C GLY A 62 -9.28 28.54 -1.23
N ARG A 63 -10.19 27.59 -1.05
CA ARG A 63 -9.93 26.24 -0.57
C ARG A 63 -10.52 25.25 -1.58
N ARG A 64 -9.86 24.11 -1.73
CA ARG A 64 -10.37 22.98 -2.51
C ARG A 64 -11.50 22.30 -1.72
N SER A 65 -12.50 21.81 -2.42
CA SER A 65 -13.51 20.90 -1.86
C SER A 65 -12.87 19.54 -1.57
N GLU A 66 -13.42 18.79 -0.62
CA GLU A 66 -13.04 17.40 -0.37
C GLU A 66 -13.32 16.51 -1.60
N MET A 67 -14.31 16.87 -2.41
CA MET A 67 -14.66 16.13 -3.64
C MET A 67 -13.82 16.53 -4.86
N SER A 68 -13.07 17.63 -4.79
CA SER A 68 -12.31 18.15 -5.94
C SER A 68 -11.32 17.13 -6.51
N ASP A 69 -10.72 16.33 -5.64
CA ASP A 69 -9.72 15.34 -6.03
C ASP A 69 -10.36 14.14 -6.74
N LEU A 70 -11.49 13.65 -6.20
CA LEU A 70 -12.25 12.56 -6.80
C LEU A 70 -12.81 12.97 -8.16
N VAL A 71 -13.37 14.18 -8.26
CA VAL A 71 -13.89 14.72 -9.53
C VAL A 71 -12.77 14.87 -10.56
N ALA A 72 -11.58 15.35 -10.16
CA ALA A 72 -10.44 15.47 -11.07
C ALA A 72 -9.95 14.10 -11.56
N ILE A 73 -9.78 13.12 -10.66
CA ILE A 73 -9.36 11.76 -11.02
C ILE A 73 -10.38 11.11 -11.95
N ALA A 74 -11.67 11.19 -11.62
CA ALA A 74 -12.74 10.65 -12.45
C ALA A 74 -12.77 11.31 -13.84
N PHE A 75 -12.63 12.64 -13.90
CA PHE A 75 -12.58 13.37 -15.16
C PHE A 75 -11.42 12.90 -16.04
N PHE A 76 -10.19 12.85 -15.51
CA PHE A 76 -9.03 12.40 -16.29
C PHE A 76 -9.14 10.92 -16.69
N PHE A 77 -9.71 10.08 -15.83
CA PHE A 77 -9.97 8.68 -16.13
C PHE A 77 -10.89 8.55 -17.36
N PHE A 78 -12.07 9.17 -17.33
CA PHE A 78 -13.02 9.06 -18.45
C PHE A 78 -12.53 9.77 -19.70
N LEU A 79 -11.80 10.89 -19.56
CA LEU A 79 -11.18 11.58 -20.68
C LEU A 79 -10.18 10.67 -21.41
N ILE A 80 -9.28 10.01 -20.68
CA ILE A 80 -8.30 9.10 -21.29
C ILE A 80 -9.02 7.86 -21.83
N PHE A 81 -9.97 7.30 -21.09
CA PHE A 81 -10.75 6.13 -21.50
C PHE A 81 -11.55 6.38 -22.78
N PHE A 82 -12.08 7.59 -22.97
CA PHE A 82 -12.75 7.98 -24.20
C PHE A 82 -11.85 7.81 -25.43
N PHE A 83 -10.56 8.13 -25.32
CA PHE A 83 -9.60 7.99 -26.42
C PHE A 83 -8.99 6.59 -26.52
N SER A 84 -8.54 6.01 -25.40
CA SER A 84 -7.81 4.73 -25.41
C SER A 84 -8.72 3.51 -25.48
N LYS A 85 -9.97 3.63 -24.98
CA LYS A 85 -10.88 2.51 -24.71
C LYS A 85 -10.27 1.40 -23.85
N ASP A 86 -9.18 1.70 -23.15
CA ASP A 86 -8.45 0.78 -22.28
C ASP A 86 -8.50 1.27 -20.84
N PHE A 87 -9.04 0.40 -19.97
CA PHE A 87 -9.29 0.70 -18.56
C PHE A 87 -8.00 0.89 -17.76
N LEU A 88 -6.97 0.08 -18.04
CA LEU A 88 -5.71 0.14 -17.29
C LEU A 88 -4.95 1.43 -17.61
N THR A 89 -4.84 1.77 -18.90
CA THR A 89 -4.20 3.00 -19.38
C THR A 89 -4.92 4.24 -18.83
N SER A 90 -6.26 4.23 -18.80
CA SER A 90 -7.01 5.36 -18.23
C SER A 90 -6.82 5.51 -16.73
N LEU A 91 -6.79 4.40 -15.99
CA LEU A 91 -6.51 4.42 -14.55
C LEU A 91 -5.12 4.95 -14.24
N MET A 92 -4.10 4.41 -14.90
CA MET A 92 -2.70 4.80 -14.67
C MET A 92 -2.45 6.26 -15.09
N GLY A 93 -3.05 6.70 -16.20
CA GLY A 93 -2.94 8.09 -16.65
C GLY A 93 -3.63 9.09 -15.72
N ALA A 94 -4.82 8.77 -15.22
CA ALA A 94 -5.54 9.62 -14.27
C ALA A 94 -4.75 9.82 -12.97
N PHE A 95 -4.24 8.73 -12.38
CA PHE A 95 -3.39 8.82 -11.19
C PHE A 95 -2.07 9.52 -11.47
N SER A 96 -1.45 9.29 -12.63
CA SER A 96 -0.22 9.98 -13.01
C SER A 96 -0.40 11.51 -13.03
N ILE A 97 -1.46 12.01 -13.68
CA ILE A 97 -1.77 13.45 -13.75
C ILE A 97 -2.05 14.00 -12.34
N TYR A 98 -2.79 13.27 -11.52
CA TYR A 98 -3.10 13.69 -10.15
C TYR A 98 -1.84 13.74 -9.26
N LEU A 99 -0.95 12.75 -9.35
CA LEU A 99 0.25 12.66 -8.52
C LEU A 99 1.23 13.83 -8.74
N TRP A 100 1.25 14.43 -9.93
CA TRP A 100 2.02 15.66 -10.17
C TRP A 100 1.62 16.79 -9.21
N ILE A 101 0.33 16.91 -8.91
CA ILE A 101 -0.19 17.90 -7.97
C ILE A 101 0.19 17.49 -6.54
N GLY A 102 0.02 16.21 -6.18
CA GLY A 102 0.37 15.69 -4.84
C GLY A 102 1.84 15.87 -4.47
N ILE A 103 2.76 15.72 -5.43
CA ILE A 103 4.20 15.97 -5.21
C ILE A 103 4.47 17.43 -4.86
N PHE A 104 3.75 18.37 -5.48
CA PHE A 104 3.91 19.79 -5.17
C PHE A 104 3.36 20.13 -3.78
N GLU A 105 2.19 19.58 -3.42
CA GLU A 105 1.56 19.82 -2.12
C GLU A 105 2.34 19.21 -0.96
N LEU A 106 2.95 18.04 -1.16
CA LEU A 106 3.64 17.28 -0.10
C LEU A 106 5.15 17.47 -0.14
N LYS A 107 5.65 18.55 -0.74
CA LYS A 107 7.08 18.87 -0.84
C LYS A 107 7.79 18.94 0.52
N ASP A 108 7.08 19.39 1.55
CA ASP A 108 7.64 19.55 2.90
C ASP A 108 7.74 18.23 3.67
N TYR A 109 7.14 17.14 3.16
CA TYR A 109 7.18 15.81 3.77
C TYR A 109 8.15 14.91 3.00
N PRO A 110 9.44 14.84 3.37
CA PRO A 110 10.51 14.29 2.53
C PRO A 110 10.34 12.80 2.21
N VAL A 111 9.75 12.01 3.12
CA VAL A 111 9.49 10.59 2.90
C VAL A 111 8.31 10.40 1.95
N LEU A 112 7.19 11.08 2.23
CA LEU A 112 5.96 10.95 1.44
C LEU A 112 6.17 11.48 0.01
N ASN A 113 6.87 12.60 -0.14
CA ASN A 113 7.25 13.15 -1.44
C ASN A 113 8.02 12.15 -2.30
N LYS A 114 9.01 11.46 -1.71
CA LYS A 114 9.79 10.43 -2.42
C LYS A 114 8.94 9.23 -2.82
N ILE A 115 8.00 8.78 -1.98
CA ILE A 115 7.07 7.69 -2.33
C ILE A 115 6.16 8.10 -3.50
N LEU A 116 5.68 9.35 -3.49
CA LEU A 116 4.86 9.87 -4.59
C LEU A 116 5.67 9.98 -5.89
N ILE A 117 6.95 10.36 -5.83
CA ILE A 117 7.84 10.35 -7.00
C ILE A 117 8.00 8.94 -7.56
N ILE A 118 8.20 7.91 -6.72
CA ILE A 118 8.30 6.51 -7.18
C ILE A 118 7.01 6.10 -7.89
N SER A 119 5.86 6.41 -7.30
CA SER A 119 4.55 6.09 -7.85
C SER A 119 4.31 6.83 -9.17
N LEU A 120 4.65 8.12 -9.23
CA LEU A 120 4.52 8.94 -10.44
C LEU A 120 5.36 8.38 -11.59
N VAL A 121 6.63 8.06 -11.34
CA VAL A 121 7.51 7.49 -12.37
C VAL A 121 6.96 6.16 -12.87
N THR A 122 6.52 5.30 -11.96
CA THR A 122 5.95 3.98 -12.31
C THR A 122 4.68 4.13 -13.15
N TYR A 123 3.73 4.98 -12.72
CA TYR A 123 2.48 5.20 -13.45
C TYR A 123 2.69 5.88 -14.79
N ASN A 124 3.65 6.81 -14.91
CA ASN A 124 3.99 7.40 -16.21
C ASN A 124 4.55 6.38 -17.18
N ILE A 125 5.43 5.48 -16.73
CA ILE A 125 5.98 4.44 -17.60
C ILE A 125 4.86 3.52 -18.12
N ILE A 126 3.96 3.07 -17.24
CA ILE A 126 2.83 2.22 -17.64
C ILE A 126 1.87 2.99 -18.56
N PHE A 127 1.56 4.24 -18.23
CA PHE A 127 0.65 5.07 -19.02
C PHE A 127 1.19 5.32 -20.43
N ILE A 128 2.46 5.72 -20.56
CA ILE A 128 3.11 5.94 -21.85
C ILE A 128 3.15 4.63 -22.65
N ALA A 129 3.50 3.51 -22.02
CA ALA A 129 3.48 2.20 -22.66
C ALA A 129 2.07 1.78 -23.12
N GLY A 130 1.03 2.13 -22.35
CA GLY A 130 -0.37 1.96 -22.72
C GLY A 130 -0.77 2.77 -23.95
N LEU A 131 -0.33 4.03 -24.05
CA LEU A 131 -0.54 4.85 -25.24
C LEU A 131 0.18 4.28 -26.47
N PHE A 132 1.42 3.80 -26.33
CA PHE A 132 2.15 3.12 -27.41
C PHE A 132 1.46 1.83 -27.83
N SER A 133 1.00 1.04 -26.85
CA SER A 133 0.26 -0.20 -27.09
C SER A 133 -1.02 0.04 -27.87
N PHE A 134 -1.77 1.10 -27.52
CA PHE A 134 -2.96 1.53 -28.25
C PHE A 134 -2.63 1.96 -29.68
N TYR A 135 -1.58 2.78 -29.87
CA TYR A 135 -1.19 3.27 -31.19
C TYR A 135 -0.69 2.14 -32.13
N LEU A 136 0.12 1.22 -31.59
CA LEU A 136 0.68 0.09 -32.34
C LEU A 136 -0.27 -1.12 -32.44
N LYS A 137 -1.38 -1.10 -31.70
CA LYS A 137 -2.34 -2.22 -31.55
C LYS A 137 -1.67 -3.51 -31.07
N ASP A 138 -0.65 -3.39 -30.23
CA ASP A 138 0.12 -4.52 -29.68
C ASP A 138 0.18 -4.43 -28.15
N PRO A 139 -0.37 -5.41 -27.40
CA PRO A 139 -0.38 -5.42 -25.94
C PRO A 139 0.99 -5.68 -25.30
N ILE A 140 2.03 -6.03 -26.08
CA ILE A 140 3.34 -6.36 -25.53
C ILE A 140 3.90 -5.22 -24.66
N PHE A 141 3.76 -3.97 -25.08
CA PHE A 141 4.30 -2.82 -24.34
C PHE A 141 3.64 -2.63 -22.97
N ILE A 142 2.31 -2.63 -22.92
CA ILE A 142 1.59 -2.43 -21.65
C ILE A 142 1.83 -3.61 -20.69
N ASN A 143 1.79 -4.84 -21.19
CA ASN A 143 2.01 -6.04 -20.37
C ASN A 143 3.44 -6.09 -19.82
N THR A 144 4.42 -5.75 -20.66
CA THR A 144 5.83 -5.70 -20.25
C THR A 144 6.03 -4.61 -19.20
N SER A 145 5.56 -3.39 -19.44
CA SER A 145 5.70 -2.30 -18.48
C SER A 145 4.98 -2.59 -17.15
N PHE A 146 3.81 -3.22 -17.20
CA PHE A 146 3.10 -3.64 -15.98
C PHE A 146 3.88 -4.72 -15.22
N ALA A 147 4.39 -5.74 -15.91
CA ALA A 147 5.22 -6.78 -15.27
C ALA A 147 6.52 -6.21 -14.66
N PHE A 148 7.11 -5.20 -15.31
CA PHE A 148 8.30 -4.51 -14.81
C PHE A 148 8.02 -3.44 -13.75
N SER A 149 6.75 -3.10 -13.48
CA SER A 149 6.39 -2.04 -12.52
C SER A 149 6.96 -2.29 -11.12
N PHE A 150 6.93 -3.53 -10.65
CA PHE A 150 7.52 -3.93 -9.37
C PHE A 150 9.04 -3.63 -9.33
N TRP A 151 9.76 -3.95 -10.40
CA TRP A 151 11.19 -3.68 -10.50
C TRP A 151 11.49 -2.18 -10.54
N ILE A 152 10.67 -1.41 -11.26
CA ILE A 152 10.78 0.06 -11.29
C ILE A 152 10.61 0.63 -9.89
N ILE A 153 9.57 0.20 -9.16
CA ILE A 153 9.32 0.62 -7.77
C ILE A 153 10.53 0.28 -6.89
N LEU A 154 11.07 -0.93 -7.02
CA LEU A 154 12.21 -1.40 -6.23
C LEU A 154 13.47 -0.57 -6.53
N ILE A 155 13.82 -0.40 -7.81
CA ILE A 155 14.99 0.37 -8.25
C ILE A 155 14.88 1.82 -7.79
N MET A 156 13.75 2.46 -8.05
CA MET A 156 13.50 3.85 -7.65
C MET A 156 13.49 4.01 -6.13
N GLY A 157 12.96 3.01 -5.43
CA GLY A 157 13.02 2.90 -3.98
C GLY A 157 14.44 2.95 -3.44
N PHE A 158 15.31 2.05 -3.92
CA PHE A 158 16.72 2.04 -3.55
C PHE A 158 17.46 3.30 -4.02
N LEU A 159 17.09 3.92 -5.14
CA LEU A 159 17.70 5.15 -5.62
C LEU A 159 17.38 6.34 -4.69
N LEU A 160 16.11 6.52 -4.30
CA LEU A 160 15.68 7.68 -3.50
C LEU A 160 15.91 7.52 -1.99
N PHE A 161 15.86 6.29 -1.47
CA PHE A 161 16.00 5.99 -0.04
C PHE A 161 17.30 5.25 0.31
N GLY A 162 18.07 4.78 -0.66
CA GLY A 162 19.29 4.00 -0.42
C GLY A 162 19.01 2.71 0.34
N ARG A 163 19.92 2.31 1.23
CA ARG A 163 19.72 1.17 2.14
C ARG A 163 18.54 1.34 3.09
N LYS A 164 18.08 2.58 3.31
CA LYS A 164 16.88 2.87 4.11
C LYS A 164 15.59 2.54 3.35
N TYR A 165 15.64 2.24 2.05
CA TYR A 165 14.46 1.77 1.32
C TYR A 165 13.95 0.45 1.89
N ILE A 166 14.88 -0.47 2.23
CA ILE A 166 14.54 -1.74 2.89
C ILE A 166 13.71 -1.44 4.13
N VAL A 167 14.07 -0.41 4.89
CA VAL A 167 13.34 -0.01 6.10
C VAL A 167 11.95 0.53 5.75
N VAL A 168 11.82 1.42 4.77
CA VAL A 168 10.51 1.95 4.31
C VAL A 168 9.59 0.84 3.78
N TRP A 169 10.15 -0.12 3.04
CA TRP A 169 9.42 -1.27 2.50
C TRP A 169 9.06 -2.31 3.57
N ARG A 170 9.95 -2.48 4.56
CA ARG A 170 9.80 -3.35 5.74
C ARG A 170 8.82 -2.79 6.79
N PHE A 171 8.29 -1.58 6.55
CA PHE A 171 7.19 -0.98 7.31
C PHE A 171 5.83 -1.11 6.63
N MET A 172 5.72 -1.90 5.56
CA MET A 172 4.46 -2.64 5.39
C MET A 172 4.28 -3.46 6.68
N SER A 173 3.15 -3.24 7.35
CA SER A 173 2.84 -3.61 8.74
C SER A 173 3.33 -5.01 9.16
N PRO A 174 3.47 -5.34 10.46
CA PRO A 174 4.03 -6.64 10.88
C PRO A 174 3.29 -7.84 10.27
N GLU A 175 2.04 -7.65 9.85
CA GLU A 175 1.24 -8.57 9.06
C GLU A 175 1.89 -8.91 7.70
N TYR A 176 2.42 -7.95 6.96
CA TYR A 176 3.12 -8.21 5.69
C TYR A 176 4.45 -8.94 5.91
N LEU A 177 5.18 -8.63 6.98
CA LEU A 177 6.42 -9.34 7.28
C LEU A 177 6.13 -10.78 7.73
N THR A 178 5.07 -10.99 8.51
CA THR A 178 4.62 -12.35 8.87
C THR A 178 4.11 -13.11 7.65
N LEU A 179 3.39 -12.46 6.74
CA LEU A 179 2.99 -13.04 5.45
C LEU A 179 4.20 -13.41 4.58
N PHE A 180 5.21 -12.56 4.53
CA PHE A 180 6.48 -12.87 3.86
C PHE A 180 7.20 -14.07 4.50
N LEU A 181 7.21 -14.17 5.83
CA LEU A 181 7.73 -15.36 6.53
C LEU A 181 6.91 -16.61 6.21
N TYR A 182 5.59 -16.51 6.08
CA TYR A 182 4.75 -17.63 5.63
C TYR A 182 5.08 -18.06 4.20
N ILE A 183 5.30 -17.12 3.27
CA ILE A 183 5.73 -17.44 1.89
C ILE A 183 7.08 -18.17 1.90
N ILE A 184 8.06 -17.68 2.66
CA ILE A 184 9.38 -18.35 2.78
C ILE A 184 9.20 -19.77 3.35
N ALA A 185 8.38 -19.92 4.39
CA ALA A 185 8.16 -21.20 5.01
C ALA A 185 7.45 -22.17 4.06
N TRP A 186 6.49 -21.70 3.28
CA TRP A 186 5.83 -22.47 2.21
C TRP A 186 6.83 -22.90 1.13
N LEU A 187 7.67 -21.99 0.64
CA LEU A 187 8.73 -22.30 -0.32
C LEU A 187 9.71 -23.34 0.25
N ALA A 188 10.06 -23.26 1.53
CA ALA A 188 10.89 -24.25 2.19
C ALA A 188 10.21 -25.64 2.23
N VAL A 189 8.92 -25.71 2.54
CA VAL A 189 8.15 -26.97 2.51
C VAL A 189 8.12 -27.56 1.10
N VAL A 190 7.83 -26.75 0.08
CA VAL A 190 7.84 -27.18 -1.33
C VAL A 190 9.22 -27.67 -1.75
N PHE A 191 10.27 -26.94 -1.40
CA PHE A 191 11.65 -27.31 -1.69
C PHE A 191 12.04 -28.64 -1.01
N ILE A 192 11.70 -28.81 0.27
CA ILE A 192 11.93 -30.07 0.99
C ILE A 192 11.19 -31.23 0.30
N ASN A 193 9.92 -31.03 -0.08
CA ASN A 193 9.13 -32.05 -0.78
C ASN A 193 9.74 -32.47 -2.13
N GLN A 194 10.32 -31.50 -2.86
CA GLN A 194 10.86 -31.73 -4.20
C GLN A 194 12.27 -32.35 -4.17
N TYR A 195 13.13 -31.93 -3.25
CA TYR A 195 14.57 -32.26 -3.27
C TYR A 195 15.01 -33.23 -2.16
N THR A 196 14.14 -33.57 -1.22
CA THR A 196 14.42 -34.52 -0.14
C THR A 196 13.69 -35.83 -0.40
N PRO A 197 14.22 -37.01 0.00
CA PRO A 197 13.48 -38.27 -0.06
C PRO A 197 12.21 -38.32 0.81
N LEU A 198 11.92 -37.26 1.56
CA LEU A 198 10.68 -37.05 2.30
C LEU A 198 9.56 -36.67 1.32
N LYS A 199 8.80 -37.65 0.83
CA LYS A 199 7.57 -37.39 0.07
C LYS A 199 6.44 -37.06 1.05
N PHE A 200 5.99 -35.80 1.06
CA PHE A 200 4.77 -35.46 1.79
C PHE A 200 3.56 -36.02 1.04
N LEU A 201 2.61 -36.56 1.80
CA LEU A 201 1.36 -37.09 1.25
C LEU A 201 0.41 -35.93 0.97
N VAL A 202 0.14 -35.67 -0.30
CA VAL A 202 -0.81 -34.63 -0.76
C VAL A 202 -2.20 -35.22 -1.01
N ASP A 203 -2.27 -36.49 -1.41
CA ASP A 203 -3.50 -37.07 -2.00
C ASP A 203 -4.45 -37.75 -0.99
N LYS A 204 -4.03 -37.98 0.26
CA LYS A 204 -4.89 -38.61 1.28
C LYS A 204 -5.54 -37.53 2.16
N ARG A 205 -6.86 -37.35 2.01
CA ARG A 205 -7.67 -36.59 2.97
C ARG A 205 -7.62 -37.25 4.35
N ILE A 206 -7.52 -36.41 5.38
CA ILE A 206 -7.61 -36.80 6.79
C ILE A 206 -8.96 -37.51 6.99
N GLY A 207 -8.93 -38.77 7.44
CA GLY A 207 -10.14 -39.59 7.66
C GLY A 207 -10.49 -40.60 6.55
N SER A 208 -9.68 -40.73 5.49
CA SER A 208 -9.85 -41.80 4.49
C SER A 208 -9.51 -43.19 5.04
N SER A 209 -10.15 -44.24 4.50
CA SER A 209 -9.89 -45.64 4.90
C SER A 209 -8.44 -46.04 4.62
N GLY A 210 -7.70 -46.45 5.66
CA GLY A 210 -6.26 -46.78 5.57
C GLY A 210 -5.32 -45.64 5.96
N PHE A 211 -5.83 -44.59 6.63
CA PHE A 211 -5.02 -43.52 7.18
C PHE A 211 -4.27 -43.97 8.44
N THR A 212 -2.94 -44.02 8.36
CA THR A 212 -2.09 -44.38 9.50
C THR A 212 -1.68 -43.13 10.28
N PHE A 213 -1.35 -43.25 11.57
CA PHE A 213 -0.85 -42.12 12.37
C PHE A 213 0.38 -41.45 11.75
N LEU A 214 1.25 -42.20 11.09
CA LEU A 214 2.40 -41.65 10.34
C LEU A 214 1.97 -40.83 9.12
N ASP A 215 0.89 -41.21 8.45
CA ASP A 215 0.35 -40.46 7.29
C ASP A 215 -0.14 -39.07 7.72
N PHE A 216 -0.58 -38.91 8.97
CA PHE A 216 -0.98 -37.62 9.54
C PHE A 216 0.18 -36.65 9.66
N PHE A 217 1.31 -37.09 10.23
CA PHE A 217 2.49 -36.22 10.39
C PHE A 217 3.16 -35.90 9.06
N MET A 218 3.07 -36.81 8.09
CA MET A 218 3.65 -36.65 6.74
C MET A 218 2.70 -35.93 5.76
N ASN A 219 1.51 -35.52 6.22
CA ASN A 219 0.56 -34.78 5.40
C ASN A 219 1.00 -33.31 5.27
N ILE A 220 0.97 -32.78 4.05
CA ILE A 220 1.43 -31.41 3.77
C ILE A 220 0.64 -30.35 4.54
N TYR A 221 -0.67 -30.56 4.75
CA TYR A 221 -1.52 -29.63 5.51
C TYR A 221 -1.16 -29.60 7.00
N PHE A 222 -0.81 -30.75 7.58
CA PHE A 222 -0.34 -30.81 8.96
C PHE A 222 1.02 -30.13 9.12
N VAL A 223 1.95 -30.36 8.19
CA VAL A 223 3.25 -29.69 8.19
C VAL A 223 3.07 -28.18 8.06
N LEU A 224 2.19 -27.70 7.17
CA LEU A 224 1.88 -26.29 7.00
C LEU A 224 1.22 -25.69 8.25
N PHE A 225 0.32 -26.42 8.91
CA PHE A 225 -0.25 -26.01 10.19
C PHE A 225 0.85 -25.83 11.25
N VAL A 226 1.72 -26.82 11.43
CA VAL A 226 2.82 -26.74 12.39
C VAL A 226 3.76 -25.57 12.08
N VAL A 227 4.13 -25.41 10.81
CA VAL A 227 4.97 -24.31 10.34
C VAL A 227 4.31 -22.95 10.59
N ASN A 228 2.99 -22.82 10.38
CA ASN A 228 2.23 -21.60 10.65
C ASN A 228 2.38 -21.18 12.12
N TRP A 229 2.19 -22.13 13.04
CA TRP A 229 2.36 -21.89 14.48
C TRP A 229 3.82 -21.60 14.87
N ILE A 230 4.79 -22.28 14.26
CA ILE A 230 6.22 -21.99 14.50
C ILE A 230 6.56 -20.55 14.10
N VAL A 231 6.12 -20.11 12.91
CA VAL A 231 6.33 -18.74 12.44
C VAL A 231 5.64 -17.75 13.39
N TYR A 232 4.41 -18.02 13.83
CA TYR A 232 3.69 -17.19 14.79
C TYR A 232 4.49 -17.00 16.10
N PHE A 233 5.01 -18.07 16.70
CA PHE A 233 5.77 -17.98 17.94
C PHE A 233 7.15 -17.35 17.76
N LEU A 234 7.83 -17.63 16.65
CA LEU A 234 9.17 -17.08 16.36
C LEU A 234 9.15 -15.67 15.79
N SER A 235 7.99 -15.21 15.31
CA SER A 235 7.81 -13.89 14.67
C SER A 235 8.45 -12.77 15.49
N GLY A 236 8.21 -12.71 16.80
CA GLY A 236 8.75 -11.65 17.65
C GLY A 236 10.28 -11.52 17.61
N LEU A 237 11.00 -12.64 17.65
CA LEU A 237 12.47 -12.64 17.61
C LEU A 237 13.01 -12.34 16.20
N ILE A 238 12.34 -12.90 15.19
CA ILE A 238 12.70 -12.68 13.79
C ILE A 238 12.48 -11.21 13.45
N LEU A 239 11.34 -10.63 13.84
CA LEU A 239 10.99 -9.21 13.64
C LEU A 239 11.99 -8.29 14.33
N ASP A 240 12.41 -8.53 15.57
CA ASP A 240 13.42 -7.69 16.23
C ASP A 240 14.70 -7.57 15.37
N LYS A 241 15.24 -8.70 14.92
CA LYS A 241 16.43 -8.76 14.07
C LYS A 241 16.15 -8.15 12.70
N LEU A 242 14.99 -8.51 12.14
CA LEU A 242 14.47 -7.96 10.90
C LEU A 242 13.90 -6.55 11.07
N LEU A 243 14.11 -5.83 12.14
CA LEU A 243 13.72 -4.43 12.24
C LEU A 243 14.82 -3.64 12.95
N GLY A 244 15.97 -4.27 13.23
CA GLY A 244 17.08 -3.64 13.95
C GLY A 244 16.65 -3.05 15.31
N ILE A 245 15.59 -3.58 15.91
CA ILE A 245 14.98 -3.02 17.12
C ILE A 245 15.86 -3.38 18.31
N LYS A 246 16.20 -2.35 19.09
CA LYS A 246 16.98 -2.50 20.32
C LYS A 246 16.08 -2.27 21.52
N LYS A 247 16.30 -3.00 22.61
CA LYS A 247 15.53 -2.78 23.85
C LYS A 247 15.70 -1.35 24.34
N VAL A 248 14.59 -0.72 24.70
CA VAL A 248 14.60 0.61 25.33
C VAL A 248 15.18 0.49 26.73
N LYS A 249 16.09 1.40 27.08
CA LYS A 249 16.64 1.56 28.43
C LYS A 249 16.14 2.81 29.14
N ASP A 250 15.44 3.68 28.42
CA ASP A 250 14.91 4.92 28.95
C ASP A 250 13.79 4.63 29.97
N GLU A 251 14.00 5.04 31.22
CA GLU A 251 13.05 4.81 32.31
C GLU A 251 11.75 5.59 32.13
N GLU A 252 11.77 6.78 31.55
CA GLU A 252 10.55 7.58 31.36
C GLU A 252 9.60 6.90 30.37
N VAL A 253 10.15 6.42 29.27
CA VAL A 253 9.38 5.66 28.27
C VAL A 253 8.85 4.37 28.87
N LEU A 254 9.68 3.63 29.60
CA LEU A 254 9.26 2.39 30.25
C LEU A 254 8.14 2.63 31.28
N LYS A 255 8.19 3.73 32.04
CA LYS A 255 7.11 4.12 32.99
C LYS A 255 5.83 4.45 32.24
N LEU A 256 5.90 5.32 31.24
CA LEU A 256 4.74 5.71 30.43
C LEU A 256 4.03 4.51 29.80
N VAL A 257 4.78 3.60 29.16
CA VAL A 257 4.17 2.40 28.57
C VAL A 257 3.56 1.49 29.63
N ASN A 258 4.17 1.38 30.82
CA ASN A 258 3.60 0.58 31.90
C ASN A 258 2.32 1.19 32.48
N GLU A 259 2.23 2.51 32.60
CA GLU A 259 1.00 3.21 33.00
C GLU A 259 -0.13 2.92 32.00
N ILE A 260 0.11 3.15 30.71
CA ILE A 260 -0.88 2.89 29.64
C ILE A 260 -1.30 1.41 29.62
N LYS A 261 -0.34 0.50 29.79
CA LYS A 261 -0.61 -0.94 29.85
C LYS A 261 -1.53 -1.29 31.02
N ASN A 262 -1.32 -0.68 32.18
CA ASN A 262 -2.16 -0.88 33.36
C ASN A 262 -3.56 -0.28 33.13
N ASP A 263 -3.66 0.91 32.56
CA ASP A 263 -4.93 1.58 32.23
C ASP A 263 -5.77 0.74 31.25
N ILE A 264 -5.12 0.09 30.28
CA ILE A 264 -5.78 -0.77 29.28
C ILE A 264 -6.09 -2.18 29.85
N GLY A 265 -5.53 -2.55 31.00
CA GLY A 265 -5.77 -3.84 31.67
C GLY A 265 -4.95 -5.01 31.10
N ILE A 266 -3.73 -4.76 30.61
CA ILE A 266 -2.82 -5.80 30.10
C ILE A 266 -1.87 -6.25 31.22
N ASN A 267 -2.16 -7.40 31.81
CA ASN A 267 -1.37 -7.92 32.96
C ASN A 267 -0.06 -8.62 32.54
N SER A 268 0.08 -9.00 31.27
CA SER A 268 1.26 -9.67 30.74
C SER A 268 2.42 -8.70 30.50
N LYS A 269 3.66 -9.17 30.65
CA LYS A 269 4.87 -8.39 30.33
C LYS A 269 4.91 -8.04 28.85
N VAL A 270 5.05 -6.74 28.53
CA VAL A 270 5.27 -6.25 27.17
C VAL A 270 6.73 -5.82 27.04
N LYS A 271 7.44 -6.34 26.03
CA LYS A 271 8.83 -5.94 25.75
C LYS A 271 8.81 -4.69 24.86
N ILE A 272 9.56 -3.68 25.26
CA ILE A 272 9.59 -2.39 24.56
C ILE A 272 10.93 -2.25 23.85
N GLY A 273 10.87 -1.97 22.55
CA GLY A 273 12.00 -1.76 21.68
C GLY A 273 11.94 -0.41 20.99
N PHE A 274 13.10 0.08 20.57
CA PHE A 274 13.26 1.30 19.79
C PHE A 274 14.09 1.05 18.53
N GLY A 275 13.60 1.59 17.43
CA GLY A 275 14.28 1.64 16.14
C GLY A 275 14.50 3.09 15.71
N LYS A 276 15.75 3.44 15.38
CA LYS A 276 16.11 4.81 14.95
C LYS A 276 15.81 5.02 13.47
N TYR A 277 14.71 5.70 13.15
CA TYR A 277 14.14 5.77 11.81
C TYR A 277 13.49 7.12 11.48
N PRO A 278 13.47 7.58 10.22
CA PRO A 278 12.99 8.92 9.81
C PRO A 278 11.46 9.14 9.90
N ILE A 279 10.73 8.24 10.54
CA ILE A 279 9.26 8.21 10.59
C ILE A 279 8.87 7.99 12.05
N LEU A 280 7.87 8.71 12.54
CA LEU A 280 7.25 8.45 13.84
C LEU A 280 6.17 7.38 13.68
N ASN A 281 6.37 6.21 14.27
CA ASN A 281 5.38 5.14 14.31
C ASN A 281 5.59 4.26 15.56
N ALA A 282 4.61 3.45 15.93
CA ALA A 282 4.84 2.30 16.79
C ALA A 282 4.15 1.07 16.19
N MET A 283 4.60 -0.10 16.64
CA MET A 283 4.12 -1.36 16.11
C MET A 283 4.04 -2.37 17.24
N ALA A 284 2.84 -2.93 17.47
CA ALA A 284 2.68 -4.12 18.29
C ALA A 284 2.90 -5.40 17.47
N TYR A 285 3.69 -6.34 17.98
CA TYR A 285 3.96 -7.61 17.30
C TYR A 285 4.34 -8.72 18.28
N GLY A 286 4.41 -9.94 17.74
CA GLY A 286 4.71 -11.16 18.48
C GLY A 286 3.47 -11.97 18.85
N SER A 287 3.71 -13.07 19.55
CA SER A 287 2.67 -14.02 19.94
C SER A 287 1.97 -13.61 21.23
N VAL A 288 0.86 -14.27 21.59
CA VAL A 288 0.17 -14.03 22.88
C VAL A 288 1.09 -14.20 24.09
N PHE A 289 2.11 -15.07 23.99
CA PHE A 289 3.09 -15.30 25.05
C PHE A 289 4.30 -14.36 24.99
N ASP A 290 4.55 -13.71 23.85
CA ASP A 290 5.69 -12.81 23.63
C ASP A 290 5.23 -11.48 23.01
N LYS A 291 4.55 -10.66 23.83
CA LYS A 291 4.04 -9.35 23.42
C LYS A 291 5.15 -8.32 23.34
N ARG A 292 5.30 -7.67 22.19
CA ARG A 292 6.34 -6.68 21.92
C ARG A 292 5.75 -5.42 21.32
N ILE A 293 6.36 -4.30 21.64
CA ILE A 293 6.10 -3.01 21.01
C ILE A 293 7.42 -2.43 20.56
N ALA A 294 7.51 -2.04 19.28
CA ALA A 294 8.61 -1.27 18.74
C ALA A 294 8.16 0.17 18.52
N ILE A 295 8.87 1.12 19.13
CA ILE A 295 8.75 2.54 18.84
C ILE A 295 9.77 2.88 17.76
N ILE A 296 9.33 3.56 16.71
CA ILE A 296 10.11 3.89 15.52
C ILE A 296 10.09 5.42 15.44
N ALA A 297 11.25 6.06 15.60
CA ALA A 297 11.39 7.50 15.46
C ALA A 297 12.85 7.93 15.22
N GLU A 298 13.07 9.17 14.77
CA GLU A 298 14.43 9.68 14.54
C GLU A 298 15.21 9.78 15.83
N ASP A 299 14.49 10.15 16.89
CA ASP A 299 14.97 10.30 18.24
C ASP A 299 13.79 10.13 19.19
N ILE A 300 13.92 9.20 20.14
CA ILE A 300 12.87 8.91 21.11
C ILE A 300 12.59 10.11 22.03
N ASN A 301 13.59 10.96 22.25
CA ASN A 301 13.52 12.12 23.14
C ASN A 301 12.85 13.33 22.51
N LYS A 302 12.64 13.32 21.19
CA LYS A 302 12.01 14.42 20.44
C LYS A 302 10.50 14.23 20.26
N ILE A 303 9.97 13.07 20.66
CA ILE A 303 8.55 12.77 20.53
C ILE A 303 7.80 13.44 21.68
N PRO A 304 6.79 14.28 21.43
CA PRO A 304 5.92 14.80 22.48
C PRO A 304 5.29 13.66 23.30
N LYS A 305 5.25 13.81 24.63
CA LYS A 305 4.73 12.76 25.52
C LYS A 305 3.29 12.35 25.19
N ASP A 306 2.45 13.30 24.80
CA ASP A 306 1.05 13.05 24.43
C ASP A 306 0.91 12.25 23.13
N GLU A 307 1.75 12.55 22.11
CA GLU A 307 1.79 11.78 20.87
C GLU A 307 2.28 10.35 21.11
N LEU A 308 3.36 10.19 21.89
CA LEU A 308 3.88 8.88 22.26
C LEU A 308 2.82 8.06 23.02
N LYS A 309 2.11 8.69 23.96
CA LYS A 309 1.00 8.08 24.69
C LYS A 309 -0.11 7.62 23.76
N GLY A 310 -0.53 8.46 22.82
CA GLY A 310 -1.58 8.15 21.85
C GLY A 310 -1.22 6.96 20.96
N ILE A 311 -0.03 6.97 20.36
CA ILE A 311 0.44 5.92 19.45
C ILE A 311 0.59 4.58 20.21
N VAL A 312 1.20 4.59 21.40
CA VAL A 312 1.37 3.37 22.20
C VAL A 312 0.03 2.82 22.68
N ALA A 313 -0.91 3.68 23.09
CA ALA A 313 -2.23 3.25 23.52
C ALA A 313 -3.01 2.57 22.38
N HIS A 314 -2.94 3.12 21.17
CA HIS A 314 -3.55 2.54 19.97
C HIS A 314 -3.03 1.11 19.70
N GLU A 315 -1.70 0.94 19.68
CA GLU A 315 -1.05 -0.36 19.44
C GLU A 315 -1.29 -1.39 20.57
N LEU A 316 -1.32 -0.94 21.83
CA LEU A 316 -1.66 -1.80 22.97
C LEU A 316 -3.12 -2.28 22.92
N ALA A 317 -4.04 -1.45 22.45
CA ALA A 317 -5.44 -1.84 22.26
C ALA A 317 -5.57 -2.97 21.22
N HIS A 318 -4.83 -2.90 20.12
CA HIS A 318 -4.74 -4.00 19.15
C HIS A 318 -4.17 -5.29 19.75
N THR A 319 -3.16 -5.16 20.63
CA THR A 319 -2.60 -6.29 21.38
C THR A 319 -3.63 -6.93 22.32
N LYS A 320 -4.49 -6.12 22.97
CA LYS A 320 -5.57 -6.61 23.85
C LYS A 320 -6.62 -7.40 23.06
N GLY A 321 -6.96 -6.96 21.86
CA GLY A 321 -7.88 -7.65 20.94
C GLY A 321 -7.35 -8.99 20.41
N LYS A 322 -6.08 -9.34 20.66
CA LYS A 322 -5.43 -10.57 20.18
C LYS A 322 -5.52 -10.76 18.65
N HIS A 323 -5.49 -9.67 17.89
CA HIS A 323 -5.71 -9.70 16.43
C HIS A 323 -4.76 -10.69 15.72
N THR A 324 -3.48 -10.75 16.14
CA THR A 324 -2.50 -11.67 15.55
C THR A 324 -2.84 -13.15 15.81
N LEU A 325 -3.42 -13.50 16.97
CA LEU A 325 -3.88 -14.86 17.26
C LEU A 325 -5.10 -15.20 16.43
N VAL A 326 -6.07 -14.28 16.34
CA VAL A 326 -7.29 -14.49 15.56
C VAL A 326 -6.95 -14.74 14.10
N LEU A 327 -6.02 -13.96 13.54
CA LEU A 327 -5.54 -14.16 12.18
C LEU A 327 -4.87 -15.53 11.99
N THR A 328 -3.96 -15.92 12.88
CA THR A 328 -3.33 -17.26 12.84
C THR A 328 -4.34 -18.39 13.00
N ALA A 329 -5.39 -18.21 13.81
CA ALA A 329 -6.45 -19.18 13.96
C ALA A 329 -7.28 -19.32 12.68
N ILE A 330 -7.66 -18.20 12.06
CA ILE A 330 -8.39 -18.19 10.77
C ILE A 330 -7.57 -18.89 9.69
N THR A 331 -6.28 -18.55 9.54
CA THR A 331 -5.41 -19.21 8.55
C THR A 331 -5.20 -20.69 8.85
N SER A 332 -5.20 -21.09 10.12
CA SER A 332 -5.12 -22.50 10.50
C SER A 332 -6.39 -23.27 10.16
N VAL A 333 -7.57 -22.66 10.31
CA VAL A 333 -8.85 -23.27 9.92
C VAL A 333 -8.94 -23.43 8.40
N ASP A 334 -8.52 -22.40 7.65
CA ASP A 334 -8.48 -22.42 6.18
C ASP A 334 -7.54 -23.50 5.60
N LEU A 335 -6.53 -23.92 6.35
CA LEU A 335 -5.66 -25.03 5.96
C LEU A 335 -6.26 -26.42 6.20
N ILE A 336 -7.28 -26.52 7.06
CA ILE A 336 -7.89 -27.79 7.49
C ILE A 336 -9.21 -28.06 6.76
N VAL A 337 -10.01 -27.01 6.52
CA VAL A 337 -11.30 -27.04 5.79
C VAL A 337 -11.03 -27.04 4.30
#